data_AF-A0A821SX59-F1
#
_entry.id   AF-A0A821SX59-F1
#
_cell.length_a   1.000
_cell.length_b   1.000
_cell.length_c   1.000
_cell.angle_alpha   90.00
_cell.angle_beta   90.00
_cell.angle_gamma   90.00
#
_symmetry.space_group_name_H-M   'P 1'
#
loop_
_entity.id
_entity.type
_entity.pdbx_description
1 polymer ?
#
loop_
_entity_poly.entity_id
_entity_poly.type
_entity_poly.pdbx_seq_one_letter_code
_entity_poly.pdbx_strand_id
1 'polypeptide(L)' 'MDFYWHYSGKEAVDAHRKEYLCRAINVAKQFFNTLTEYIQGACPQDQLALANSRLWDTIAGFLYIFAHMQR' A
#
# COMPACT_ATOMS: atom_id res chain seq x y z
N MET A 1 3.02 -1.13 7.90
CA MET A 1 2.32 -0.90 9.18
C MET A 1 3.25 -0.46 10.28
N ASP A 2 4.33 -1.20 10.49
CA ASP A 2 5.26 -0.95 11.61
C ASP A 2 5.90 0.45 11.57
N PHE A 3 6.20 0.95 10.36
CA PHE A 3 6.63 2.34 10.18
C PHE A 3 5.58 3.31 10.78
N TYR A 4 4.32 3.23 10.34
CA TYR A 4 3.25 4.08 10.86
C TYR A 4 3.13 3.98 12.39
N TRP A 5 3.07 2.77 12.95
CA TRP A 5 2.94 2.60 14.39
C TRP A 5 4.09 3.23 15.18
N HIS A 6 5.32 3.09 14.70
CA HIS A 6 6.50 3.68 15.33
C HIS A 6 6.47 5.23 15.35
N TYR A 7 5.74 5.88 14.45
CA TYR A 7 5.63 7.35 14.38
C TYR A 7 4.27 7.92 14.82
N SER A 8 3.26 7.07 15.01
CA SER A 8 1.88 7.50 15.31
C SER A 8 1.74 8.42 16.53
N GLY A 9 2.67 8.32 17.51
CA GLY A 9 2.71 9.16 18.71
C GLY A 9 3.78 10.26 18.70
N LYS A 10 4.46 10.50 17.58
CA LYS A 10 5.52 11.52 17.48
C LYS A 10 5.00 12.76 16.76
N GLU A 11 5.30 13.94 17.29
CA GLU A 11 4.84 15.22 16.73
C GLU A 11 5.39 15.52 15.33
N ALA A 12 6.61 15.04 15.01
CA ALA A 12 7.22 15.28 13.71
C ALA A 12 8.01 14.08 13.19
N VAL A 13 7.95 13.89 11.88
CA VAL A 13 8.80 12.95 11.12
C VAL A 13 9.92 13.75 10.45
N ASP A 14 11.17 13.34 10.64
CA ASP A 14 12.31 14.02 10.02
C ASP A 14 12.37 13.85 8.48
N ALA A 15 13.14 14.71 7.82
CA ALA A 15 13.22 14.77 6.36
C ALA A 15 13.74 13.46 5.73
N HIS A 16 14.72 12.82 6.36
CA HIS A 16 15.27 11.55 5.89
C HIS A 16 14.18 10.47 5.92
N ARG A 17 13.43 10.34 7.02
CA ARG A 17 12.33 9.37 7.16
C ARG A 17 11.18 9.63 6.18
N LYS A 18 10.87 10.90 5.89
CA LYS A 18 9.92 11.25 4.82
C LYS A 18 10.39 10.73 3.47
N GLU A 19 11.67 10.84 3.16
CA GLU A 19 12.23 10.29 1.93
C GLU A 19 12.09 8.77 1.85
N TYR A 20 12.38 8.03 2.93
CA TYR A 20 12.13 6.58 2.97
C TYR A 20 10.67 6.22 2.75
N LEU A 21 9.75 6.96 3.39
CA LEU A 21 8.32 6.77 3.18
C LEU A 21 7.93 7.01 1.72
N CYS A 22 8.41 8.09 1.11
CA CYS A 22 8.16 8.40 -0.30
C CYS A 22 8.70 7.31 -1.24
N ARG A 23 9.89 6.75 -0.97
CA ARG A 23 10.43 5.63 -1.74
C ARG A 23 9.55 4.39 -1.60
N ALA A 24 9.11 4.05 -0.39
CA ALA A 24 8.21 2.92 -0.15
C ALA A 24 6.85 3.09 -0.87
N ILE A 25 6.31 4.31 -0.88
CA ILE A 25 5.08 4.64 -1.62
C ILE A 25 5.29 4.45 -3.12
N ASN A 26 6.43 4.84 -3.67
CA ASN A 26 6.74 4.64 -5.09
C ASN A 26 6.82 3.15 -5.46
N VAL A 27 7.39 2.31 -4.60
CA VAL A 27 7.40 0.85 -4.80
C VAL A 27 5.96 0.30 -4.77
N ALA A 28 5.15 0.71 -3.80
CA ALA A 28 3.75 0.31 -3.72
C ALA A 28 2.96 0.74 -4.96
N LYS A 29 3.20 1.96 -5.47
CA LYS A 29 2.59 2.45 -6.72
C LYS A 29 2.91 1.53 -7.90
N GLN A 30 4.17 1.14 -8.07
CA GLN A 30 4.56 0.24 -9.15
C GLN A 30 3.88 -1.13 -9.03
N PHE A 31 3.82 -1.68 -7.82
CA PHE A 31 3.09 -2.93 -7.54
C PHE A 31 1.63 -2.85 -7.96
N PHE A 32 0.93 -1.76 -7.60
CA PHE A 32 -0.47 -1.57 -7.99
C PHE A 32 -0.64 -1.41 -9.50
N ASN A 33 0.28 -0.72 -10.19
CA ASN A 33 0.25 -0.61 -11.65
C ASN A 33 0.32 -1.99 -12.31
N THR A 34 1.27 -2.84 -11.90
CA THR A 34 1.39 -4.21 -12.43
C THR A 34 0.15 -5.06 -12.13
N LEU A 35 -0.45 -4.90 -10.95
CA LEU A 35 -1.71 -5.54 -10.61
C LEU A 35 -2.87 -5.11 -11.52
N THR A 36 -2.94 -3.82 -11.85
CA THR A 36 -3.97 -3.33 -12.78
C THR A 36 -3.76 -3.87 -14.19
N GLU A 37 -2.51 -3.93 -14.67
CA GLU A 37 -2.17 -4.52 -15.97
C GLU A 37 -2.53 -6.01 -16.03
N TYR A 38 -2.28 -6.75 -14.95
CA TYR A 38 -2.63 -8.17 -14.84
C TYR A 38 -4.15 -8.42 -14.95
N ILE A 39 -4.98 -7.57 -14.36
CA ILE A 39 -6.44 -7.74 -14.35
C ILE A 39 -7.09 -7.24 -15.66
N GLN A 40 -6.48 -6.27 -16.34
CA GLN A 40 -7.01 -5.68 -17.59
C GLN A 40 -7.23 -6.68 -18.72
N GLY A 41 -6.47 -7.78 -18.77
CA GLY A 41 -6.61 -8.85 -19.76
C GLY A 41 -7.91 -9.67 -19.66
N ALA A 42 -8.78 -9.40 -18.68
CA ALA A 42 -10.08 -10.04 -18.49
C ALA A 42 -10.04 -11.58 -18.48
N CYS A 43 -9.02 -12.17 -17.85
CA CYS A 43 -8.95 -13.61 -17.60
C CYS A 43 -9.69 -13.96 -16.28
N PRO A 44 -10.82 -14.69 -16.32
CA PRO A 44 -11.61 -14.98 -15.12
C PRO A 44 -10.85 -15.79 -14.06
N GLN A 45 -9.95 -16.68 -14.50
CA GLN A 45 -9.14 -17.52 -13.63
C GLN A 45 -8.13 -16.68 -12.83
N ASP A 46 -7.49 -15.70 -13.48
CA ASP A 46 -6.56 -14.78 -12.84
C ASP A 46 -7.28 -13.88 -11.82
N GLN A 47 -8.48 -13.42 -12.16
CA GLN A 47 -9.32 -12.64 -11.24
C GLN A 47 -9.77 -13.45 -10.03
N LEU A 48 -10.15 -14.72 -10.22
CA LEU A 48 -10.54 -15.61 -9.12
C LEU A 48 -9.34 -15.97 -8.23
N ALA A 49 -8.16 -16.21 -8.82
CA ALA A 49 -6.93 -16.45 -8.09
C ALA A 49 -6.57 -15.23 -7.22
N LEU A 50 -6.71 -14.02 -7.79
CA LEU A 50 -6.48 -12.79 -7.06
C LEU A 50 -7.50 -12.56 -5.94
N ALA A 51 -8.78 -12.85 -6.19
CA ALA A 51 -9.84 -12.70 -5.20
C ALA A 51 -9.63 -13.59 -3.97
N ASN A 52 -9.06 -14.78 -4.16
CA ASN A 52 -8.72 -15.72 -3.09
C ASN A 52 -7.32 -15.51 -2.49
N SER A 53 -6.59 -14.48 -2.93
CA SER A 53 -5.27 -14.13 -2.40
C SER A 53 -5.36 -13.26 -1.14
N ARG A 54 -4.20 -12.96 -0.55
CA ARG A 54 -4.08 -12.02 0.59
C ARG A 54 -4.08 -10.54 0.19
N LEU A 55 -4.49 -10.22 -1.04
CA LEU A 55 -4.57 -8.84 -1.51
C LEU A 55 -5.45 -7.97 -0.59
N TRP A 56 -6.57 -8.52 -0.10
CA TRP A 56 -7.51 -7.79 0.75
C TRP A 56 -6.90 -7.35 2.09
N ASP A 57 -6.09 -8.20 2.73
CA ASP A 57 -5.34 -7.84 3.95
C ASP A 57 -4.43 -6.62 3.69
N THR A 58 -3.81 -6.59 2.52
CA THR A 58 -2.89 -5.51 2.11
C THR A 58 -3.65 -4.22 1.84
N ILE A 59 -4.77 -4.28 1.10
CA ILE A 59 -5.62 -3.12 0.79
C ILE A 59 -6.19 -2.50 2.07
N ALA A 60 -6.74 -3.30 2.97
CA ALA A 60 -7.25 -2.83 4.25
C ALA A 60 -6.17 -2.08 5.04
N GLY A 61 -4.94 -2.57 4.97
CA GLY A 61 -3.80 -1.90 5.58
C GLY A 61 -3.49 -0.54 4.96
N PHE A 62 -3.43 -0.43 3.64
CA PHE A 62 -3.20 0.87 2.99
C PHE A 62 -4.28 1.89 3.34
N LEU A 63 -5.55 1.48 3.35
CA LEU A 63 -6.68 2.34 3.73
C LEU A 63 -6.54 2.85 5.17
N TYR A 64 -6.15 1.99 6.11
CA TYR A 64 -5.92 2.38 7.50
C TYR A 64 -4.83 3.45 7.61
N ILE A 65 -3.69 3.27 6.93
CA ILE A 65 -2.58 4.24 6.96
C ILE A 65 -3.02 5.57 6.35
N PHE A 66 -3.71 5.55 5.20
CA PHE A 66 -4.17 6.77 4.54
C PHE A 66 -5.13 7.57 5.42
N ALA A 67 -6.09 6.90 6.05
CA ALA A 67 -7.06 7.56 6.94
C ALA A 67 -6.41 8.28 8.12
N HIS A 68 -5.26 7.80 8.60
CA HIS A 68 -4.58 8.40 9.75
C HIS A 68 -3.46 9.39 9.38
N MET A 69 -2.85 9.26 8.21
CA MET A 69 -1.75 10.13 7.76
C MET A 69 -2.24 11.35 6.95
N GLN A 70 -3.49 11.36 6.49
CA GLN A 70 -4.09 12.48 5.75
C GLN A 70 -4.77 13.53 6.64
N ARG A 71 -4.83 13.31 7.96
CA ARG A 71 -5.34 14.29 8.93
C ARG A 71 -4.31 15.37 9.21
#